data_AF-A0A2A4JAP6-F1
#
_entry.id   AF-A0A2A4JAP6-F1
#
_cell.length_a   1.000
_cell.length_b   1.000
_cell.length_c   1.000
_cell.angle_alpha   90.00
_cell.angle_beta   90.00
_cell.angle_gamma   90.00
#
_symmetry.space_group_name_H-M   'P 1'
#
loop_
_entity.id
_entity.type
_entity.pdbx_description
1 polymer ?
#
loop_
_entity_poly.entity_id
_entity_poly.type
_entity_poly.pdbx_seq_one_letter_code
_entity_poly.pdbx_strand_id
1 'polypeptide(L)'
;MSSKEGELYHQLFLAYKGSNATLPAQLCQKNANAIWKTAKEKLKNKEKFIEHINDVIRELKVKATKKKATMLSYFTQDADFGASSTCSSLIESIVAVAGQESTTVKRKMSDGDDEQTRKKPHTTLIDSGITKNVPSKPAQETLMKKIGLLQQRINVLTEARDTGIAKDDVHNEIKKLRKELKEEEKCLKKKRDSAKRAKKFRAKEKLEKTERQRNNPAATQPRTGPGQPPLVDSQPALLETILFMAAQLMNAAEQR
;
A
#
# COMPACT_ATOMS: atom_id res chain seq x y z
N MET A 1 -15.59 -41.77 -3.56
CA MET A 1 -16.29 -40.49 -3.29
C MET A 1 -16.54 -39.84 -4.64
N SER A 2 -17.79 -39.59 -5.03
CA SER A 2 -18.11 -38.93 -6.31
C SER A 2 -17.39 -37.57 -6.36
N SER A 3 -16.68 -37.25 -7.45
CA SER A 3 -15.82 -36.05 -7.56
C SER A 3 -16.53 -34.74 -7.18
N LYS A 4 -17.87 -34.69 -7.31
CA LYS A 4 -18.70 -33.55 -6.92
C LYS A 4 -18.83 -33.35 -5.40
N GLU A 5 -18.90 -34.43 -4.62
CA GLU A 5 -18.98 -34.33 -3.15
C GLU A 5 -17.64 -33.94 -2.53
N GLY A 6 -16.54 -34.43 -3.10
CA GLY A 6 -15.19 -34.03 -2.69
C GLY A 6 -14.94 -32.54 -2.93
N GLU A 7 -15.37 -32.03 -4.09
CA GLU A 7 -15.31 -30.60 -4.42
C GLU A 7 -16.16 -29.75 -3.46
N LEU A 8 -17.40 -30.18 -3.18
CA LEU A 8 -18.29 -29.47 -2.26
C LEU A 8 -17.70 -29.39 -0.84
N TYR A 9 -17.12 -30.47 -0.34
CA TYR A 9 -16.43 -30.47 0.94
C TYR A 9 -15.20 -29.55 0.92
N HIS A 10 -14.42 -29.57 -0.17
CA HIS A 10 -13.27 -28.69 -0.31
C HIS A 10 -13.68 -27.21 -0.22
N GLN A 11 -14.78 -26.84 -0.89
CA GLN A 11 -15.34 -25.49 -0.83
C GLN A 11 -15.83 -25.12 0.58
N LEU A 12 -16.46 -26.05 1.30
CA LEU A 12 -16.83 -25.87 2.71
C LEU A 12 -15.61 -25.61 3.59
N PHE A 13 -14.56 -26.40 3.43
CA PHE A 13 -13.31 -26.23 4.18
C PHE A 13 -12.67 -24.88 3.90
N LEU A 14 -12.57 -24.47 2.63
CA LEU A 14 -12.01 -23.17 2.24
C LEU A 14 -12.84 -22.01 2.80
N ALA A 15 -14.18 -22.08 2.72
CA ALA A 15 -15.07 -21.05 3.27
C ALA A 15 -14.94 -20.95 4.80
N TYR A 16 -14.84 -22.09 5.49
CA TYR A 16 -14.65 -22.12 6.94
C TYR A 16 -13.30 -21.54 7.36
N LYS A 17 -12.21 -21.92 6.67
CA LYS A 17 -10.87 -21.38 6.89
C LYS A 17 -10.84 -19.87 6.64
N GLY A 18 -11.47 -19.41 5.55
CA GLY A 18 -11.53 -17.99 5.19
C GLY A 18 -12.28 -17.13 6.23
N SER A 19 -13.36 -17.66 6.80
CA SER A 19 -14.13 -16.96 7.85
C SER A 19 -13.47 -17.01 9.23
N ASN A 20 -12.53 -17.92 9.46
CA ASN A 20 -11.82 -18.15 10.71
C ASN A 20 -10.30 -18.12 10.53
N ALA A 21 -9.79 -17.05 9.92
CA ALA A 21 -8.37 -16.90 9.58
C ALA A 21 -7.40 -16.98 10.78
N THR A 22 -7.89 -16.82 12.01
CA THR A 22 -7.08 -16.91 13.24
C THR A 22 -6.88 -18.34 13.73
N LEU A 23 -7.67 -19.31 13.23
CA LEU A 23 -7.59 -20.71 13.68
C LEU A 23 -6.55 -21.49 12.87
N PRO A 24 -5.82 -22.43 13.51
CA PRO A 24 -4.95 -23.37 12.80
C PRO A 24 -5.71 -24.21 11.77
N ALA A 25 -5.03 -24.61 10.69
CA ALA A 25 -5.63 -25.38 9.60
C ALA A 25 -6.24 -26.72 10.08
N GLN A 26 -5.58 -27.39 11.03
CA GLN A 26 -6.08 -28.64 11.63
C GLN A 26 -7.42 -28.44 12.35
N LEU A 27 -7.56 -27.33 13.09
CA LEU A 27 -8.80 -27.01 13.80
C LEU A 27 -9.92 -26.62 12.83
N CYS A 28 -9.59 -25.88 11.77
CA CYS A 28 -10.52 -25.60 10.67
C CYS A 28 -11.03 -26.88 10.02
N GLN A 29 -10.14 -27.85 9.77
CA GLN A 29 -10.50 -29.14 9.18
C GLN A 29 -11.40 -29.95 10.11
N LYS A 30 -11.08 -29.99 11.42
CA LYS A 30 -11.91 -30.66 12.43
C LYS A 30 -13.32 -30.07 12.47
N ASN A 31 -13.45 -28.75 12.43
CA ASN A 31 -14.75 -28.09 12.49
C ASN A 31 -15.55 -28.25 11.18
N ALA A 32 -14.89 -28.15 10.01
CA ALA A 32 -15.53 -28.43 8.73
C ALA A 32 -16.02 -29.89 8.65
N ASN A 33 -15.24 -30.84 9.17
CA ASN A 33 -15.64 -32.25 9.31
C ASN A 33 -16.86 -32.42 10.22
N ALA A 34 -16.93 -31.68 11.33
CA ALA A 34 -18.07 -31.73 12.24
C ALA A 34 -19.36 -31.25 11.56
N ILE A 35 -19.29 -30.13 10.82
CA ILE A 35 -20.43 -29.62 10.03
C ILE A 35 -20.85 -30.66 8.99
N TRP A 36 -19.90 -31.17 8.21
CA TRP A 36 -20.16 -32.16 7.17
C TRP A 36 -20.82 -33.43 7.71
N LYS A 37 -20.28 -33.99 8.80
CA LYS A 37 -20.83 -35.21 9.44
C LYS A 37 -22.22 -34.97 10.01
N THR A 38 -22.42 -33.87 10.73
CA THR A 38 -23.72 -33.51 11.33
C THR A 38 -24.79 -33.33 10.25
N ALA A 39 -24.45 -32.65 9.16
CA ALA A 39 -25.36 -32.48 8.02
C ALA A 39 -25.69 -33.82 7.36
N LYS A 40 -24.70 -34.70 7.18
CA LYS A 40 -24.89 -36.02 6.57
C LYS A 40 -25.73 -36.96 7.43
N GLU A 41 -25.65 -36.85 8.75
CA GLU A 41 -26.47 -37.61 9.69
C GLU A 41 -27.92 -37.13 9.71
N LYS A 42 -28.14 -35.82 9.72
CA LYS A 42 -29.47 -35.21 9.76
C LYS A 42 -30.20 -35.25 8.43
N LEU A 43 -29.48 -35.06 7.32
CA LEU A 43 -30.04 -34.94 5.98
C LEU A 43 -29.67 -36.19 5.16
N LYS A 44 -30.57 -37.18 5.21
CA LYS A 44 -30.44 -38.42 4.42
C LYS A 44 -30.74 -38.20 2.93
N ASN A 45 -31.50 -37.15 2.59
CA ASN A 45 -31.74 -36.75 1.20
C ASN A 45 -30.52 -35.98 0.67
N LYS A 46 -29.97 -36.47 -0.45
CA LYS A 46 -28.75 -35.93 -1.06
C LYS A 46 -28.89 -34.51 -1.60
N GLU A 47 -30.03 -34.15 -2.19
CA GLU A 47 -30.26 -32.80 -2.71
C GLU A 47 -30.36 -31.80 -1.57
N LYS A 48 -31.17 -32.10 -0.55
CA LYS A 48 -31.30 -31.26 0.65
C LYS A 48 -29.97 -31.11 1.39
N PHE A 49 -29.14 -32.15 1.41
CA PHE A 49 -27.79 -32.09 1.96
C PHE A 49 -26.90 -31.11 1.17
N ILE A 50 -26.90 -31.20 -0.16
CA ILE A 50 -26.09 -30.32 -1.03
C ILE A 50 -26.55 -28.87 -0.88
N GLU A 51 -27.86 -28.61 -0.88
CA GLU A 51 -28.43 -27.28 -0.64
C GLU A 51 -27.99 -26.71 0.70
N HIS A 52 -28.15 -27.48 1.79
CA HIS A 52 -27.76 -27.06 3.12
C HIS A 52 -26.26 -26.72 3.21
N ILE A 53 -25.38 -27.54 2.64
CA ILE A 53 -23.94 -27.26 2.64
C ILE A 53 -23.61 -26.02 1.80
N ASN A 54 -24.29 -25.81 0.67
CA ASN A 54 -24.12 -24.61 -0.14
C ASN A 54 -24.58 -23.34 0.60
N ASP A 55 -25.67 -23.41 1.37
CA ASP A 55 -26.11 -22.30 2.21
C ASP A 55 -25.10 -22.01 3.33
N VAL A 56 -24.58 -23.04 4.00
CA VAL A 56 -23.50 -22.86 4.99
C VAL A 56 -22.24 -22.25 4.36
N ILE A 57 -21.86 -22.68 3.16
CA ILE A 57 -20.75 -22.08 2.40
C ILE A 57 -21.02 -20.60 2.14
N ARG A 58 -22.25 -20.24 1.73
CA ARG A 58 -22.65 -18.86 1.47
C ARG A 58 -22.54 -18.02 2.73
N GLU A 59 -23.10 -18.48 3.85
CA GLU A 59 -23.02 -17.79 5.15
C GLU A 59 -21.58 -17.57 5.62
N LEU A 60 -20.72 -18.59 5.49
CA LEU A 60 -19.31 -18.48 5.85
C LEU A 60 -18.57 -17.47 4.96
N LYS A 61 -18.83 -17.47 3.65
CA LYS A 61 -18.29 -16.46 2.73
C LYS A 61 -18.77 -15.06 3.09
N VAL A 62 -20.07 -14.90 3.38
CA VAL A 62 -20.66 -13.63 3.83
C VAL A 62 -19.96 -13.10 5.08
N LYS A 63 -19.78 -13.96 6.09
CA LYS A 63 -19.08 -13.61 7.33
C LYS A 63 -17.63 -13.20 7.09
N ALA A 64 -16.93 -13.91 6.19
CA ALA A 64 -15.55 -13.57 5.82
C ALA A 64 -15.47 -12.20 5.12
N THR A 65 -16.36 -11.95 4.16
CA THR A 65 -16.44 -10.68 3.42
C THR A 65 -16.76 -9.51 4.36
N LYS A 66 -17.75 -9.66 5.25
CA LYS A 66 -18.09 -8.66 6.28
C LYS A 66 -16.87 -8.30 7.15
N LYS A 67 -16.10 -9.29 7.60
CA LYS A 67 -14.85 -9.06 8.38
C LYS A 67 -13.80 -8.29 7.58
N LYS A 68 -13.58 -8.66 6.31
CA LYS A 68 -12.64 -7.94 5.43
C LYS A 68 -13.07 -6.50 5.20
N ALA A 69 -14.36 -6.27 4.94
CA ALA A 69 -14.92 -4.92 4.79
C ALA A 69 -14.75 -4.08 6.05
N THR A 70 -14.98 -4.68 7.23
CA THR A 70 -14.79 -4.01 8.52
C THR A 70 -13.34 -3.59 8.73
N MET A 71 -12.39 -4.50 8.51
CA MET A 71 -10.95 -4.18 8.61
C MET A 71 -10.55 -3.11 7.61
N LEU A 72 -11.03 -3.21 6.37
CA LEU A 72 -10.76 -2.22 5.33
C LEU A 72 -11.31 -0.85 5.71
N SER A 73 -12.52 -0.78 6.29
CA SER A 73 -13.12 0.46 6.78
C SER A 73 -12.21 1.17 7.79
N TYR A 74 -11.70 0.45 8.80
CA TYR A 74 -10.76 0.98 9.77
C TYR A 74 -9.49 1.56 9.11
N PHE A 75 -8.89 0.84 8.16
CA PHE A 75 -7.69 1.33 7.46
C PHE A 75 -7.98 2.51 6.52
N THR A 76 -9.23 2.74 6.17
CA THR A 76 -9.65 3.85 5.31
C THR A 76 -10.11 5.09 6.07
N GLN A 77 -10.42 4.99 7.36
CA GLN A 77 -10.83 6.13 8.19
C GLN A 77 -9.71 7.18 8.36
N ASP A 78 -8.45 6.73 8.48
CA ASP A 78 -7.29 7.61 8.65
C ASP A 78 -6.60 7.98 7.32
N ALA A 79 -7.05 7.37 6.23
CA ALA A 79 -6.46 7.55 4.92
C ALA A 79 -7.14 8.72 4.22
N ASP A 80 -6.60 9.92 4.37
CA ASP A 80 -6.93 11.15 3.60
C ASP A 80 -6.54 11.04 2.11
N PHE A 81 -6.55 9.82 1.59
CA PHE A 81 -6.32 9.48 0.21
C PHE A 81 -7.66 9.65 -0.50
N GLY A 82 -7.77 10.71 -1.31
CA GLY A 82 -8.95 11.08 -2.11
C GLY A 82 -9.43 9.98 -3.07
N ALA A 83 -9.96 8.91 -2.50
CA ALA A 83 -10.48 7.75 -3.18
C ALA A 83 -12.00 7.83 -3.11
N SER A 84 -12.62 7.94 -4.28
CA SER A 84 -14.06 7.90 -4.59
C SER A 84 -14.96 7.78 -3.35
N SER A 85 -15.52 8.90 -2.89
CA SER A 85 -16.45 8.98 -1.73
C SER A 85 -17.56 7.92 -1.75
N THR A 86 -18.00 7.48 -2.94
CA THR A 86 -18.97 6.40 -3.13
C THR A 86 -18.49 5.02 -2.67
N CYS A 87 -17.19 4.71 -2.80
CA CYS A 87 -16.65 3.42 -2.34
C CYS A 87 -16.71 3.26 -0.83
N SER A 88 -16.40 4.33 -0.10
CA SER A 88 -16.44 4.31 1.37
C SER A 88 -17.87 4.01 1.85
N SER A 89 -18.87 4.67 1.24
CA SER A 89 -20.29 4.41 1.53
C SER A 89 -20.72 2.96 1.25
N LEU A 90 -20.22 2.34 0.18
CA LEU A 90 -20.53 0.94 -0.14
C LEU A 90 -19.90 -0.05 0.84
N ILE A 91 -18.65 0.19 1.24
CA ILE A 91 -17.98 -0.61 2.26
C ILE A 91 -18.68 -0.43 3.62
N GLU A 92 -19.05 0.79 3.98
CA GLU A 92 -19.87 1.07 5.17
C GLU A 92 -21.23 0.37 5.11
N SER A 93 -21.89 0.35 3.95
CA SER A 93 -23.14 -0.39 3.76
C SER A 93 -22.95 -1.90 3.98
N ILE A 94 -21.84 -2.49 3.52
CA ILE A 94 -21.52 -3.91 3.78
C ILE A 94 -21.28 -4.15 5.27
N VAL A 95 -20.64 -3.20 5.96
CA VAL A 95 -20.40 -3.26 7.42
C VAL A 95 -21.70 -3.07 8.21
N ALA A 96 -22.61 -2.18 7.79
CA ALA A 96 -23.88 -1.95 8.46
C ALA A 96 -24.78 -3.20 8.45
N VAL A 97 -24.75 -3.97 7.36
CA VAL A 97 -25.41 -5.29 7.28
C VAL A 97 -24.80 -6.31 8.27
N ALA A 98 -23.59 -6.07 8.79
CA ALA A 98 -22.99 -6.89 9.84
C ALA A 98 -23.54 -6.58 11.25
N GLY A 99 -24.10 -5.38 11.47
CA GLY A 99 -24.65 -4.96 12.77
C GLY A 99 -26.02 -5.55 13.13
N GLN A 100 -26.70 -6.22 12.19
CA GLN A 100 -28.07 -6.73 12.38
C GLN A 100 -28.19 -8.24 12.65
N GLU A 101 -27.10 -8.99 12.78
CA GLU A 101 -27.16 -10.44 13.04
C GLU A 101 -26.75 -10.79 14.48
N SER A 102 -27.66 -10.54 15.44
CA SER A 102 -27.77 -11.40 16.64
C SER A 102 -29.13 -11.24 17.35
N THR A 103 -30.18 -11.79 16.76
CA THR A 103 -31.40 -12.14 17.51
C THR A 103 -31.96 -13.45 16.97
N THR A 104 -32.34 -14.33 17.91
CA THR A 104 -32.77 -15.75 17.79
C THR A 104 -31.58 -16.71 17.75
N VAL A 105 -31.27 -17.50 18.79
CA VAL A 105 -32.14 -18.38 19.57
C VAL A 105 -31.78 -18.36 21.07
N LYS A 106 -32.81 -18.16 21.90
CA LYS A 106 -32.86 -18.32 23.36
C LYS A 106 -32.36 -19.72 23.77
N ARG A 107 -31.33 -19.80 24.62
CA ARG A 107 -31.22 -20.85 25.64
C ARG A 107 -30.83 -20.18 26.96
N LYS A 108 -31.79 -20.17 27.89
CA LYS A 108 -31.57 -19.93 29.32
C LYS A 108 -30.74 -21.10 29.87
N MET A 109 -29.73 -20.80 30.68
CA MET A 109 -29.49 -21.44 31.98
C MET A 109 -28.66 -20.46 32.83
N SER A 110 -28.98 -20.47 34.13
CA SER A 110 -28.79 -19.41 35.11
C SER A 110 -27.40 -19.29 35.74
N ASP A 111 -27.20 -18.11 36.32
CA ASP A 111 -26.42 -17.65 37.49
C ASP A 111 -25.28 -18.48 38.09
N GLY A 112 -24.21 -17.73 38.35
CA GLY A 112 -23.13 -18.01 39.28
C GLY A 112 -22.13 -16.85 39.24
N ASP A 113 -22.27 -15.93 40.18
CA ASP A 113 -21.36 -14.80 40.47
C ASP A 113 -19.89 -15.24 40.53
N ASP A 114 -18.93 -14.43 40.04
CA ASP A 114 -18.13 -13.58 40.94
C ASP A 114 -17.09 -12.70 40.22
N GLU A 115 -16.94 -11.53 40.82
CA GLU A 115 -15.81 -10.61 40.90
C GLU A 115 -14.93 -10.17 39.70
N GLN A 116 -15.15 -8.89 39.41
CA GLN A 116 -14.32 -7.91 38.74
C GLN A 116 -12.88 -7.81 39.30
N THR A 117 -11.86 -8.02 38.45
CA THR A 117 -10.58 -7.29 38.60
C THR A 117 -9.96 -6.92 37.25
N ARG A 118 -10.04 -5.63 36.93
CA ARG A 118 -9.23 -4.95 35.92
C ARG A 118 -7.74 -5.08 36.28
N LYS A 119 -6.91 -5.66 35.41
CA LYS A 119 -5.48 -5.33 35.34
C LYS A 119 -5.03 -5.11 33.91
N LYS A 120 -4.36 -3.96 33.74
CA LYS A 120 -3.81 -3.35 32.53
C LYS A 120 -2.83 -4.30 31.81
N PRO A 121 -2.72 -4.28 30.46
CA PRO A 121 -1.66 -5.00 29.79
C PRO A 121 -0.35 -4.20 29.86
N HIS A 122 0.67 -4.82 30.46
CA HIS A 122 2.06 -4.41 30.32
C HIS A 122 2.49 -4.56 28.85
N THR A 123 2.95 -3.46 28.25
CA THR A 123 3.65 -3.43 26.97
C THR A 123 5.07 -3.95 27.14
N THR A 124 5.30 -5.22 26.86
CA THR A 124 6.65 -5.75 26.66
C THR A 124 7.09 -5.39 25.25
N LEU A 125 8.03 -4.46 25.17
CA LEU A 125 8.77 -4.09 23.96
C LEU A 125 9.42 -5.34 23.37
N ILE A 126 8.93 -5.78 22.21
CA ILE A 126 9.63 -6.73 21.35
C ILE A 126 10.33 -5.90 20.28
N ASP A 127 11.62 -5.68 20.51
CA ASP A 127 12.59 -5.20 19.54
C ASP A 127 12.60 -6.15 18.32
N SER A 128 11.99 -5.71 17.22
CA SER A 128 12.06 -6.39 15.94
C SER A 128 12.85 -5.52 14.99
N GLY A 129 14.07 -6.01 14.71
CA GLY A 129 15.09 -5.37 13.90
C GLY A 129 14.53 -4.75 12.63
N ILE A 130 14.63 -3.43 12.58
CA ILE A 130 14.35 -2.60 11.41
C ILE A 130 15.38 -2.98 10.34
N THR A 131 14.92 -3.73 9.34
CA THR A 131 15.68 -3.92 8.11
C THR A 131 15.92 -2.54 7.47
N LYS A 132 17.17 -2.33 7.05
CA LYS A 132 17.73 -1.05 6.63
C LYS A 132 16.82 -0.30 5.65
N ASN A 133 16.28 0.82 6.12
CA ASN A 133 15.50 1.77 5.35
C ASN A 133 16.31 2.31 4.17
N VAL A 134 15.96 1.87 2.95
CA VAL A 134 16.22 2.67 1.75
C VAL A 134 15.38 3.95 1.89
N PRO A 135 15.91 5.15 1.63
CA PRO A 135 15.09 6.35 1.55
C PRO A 135 14.10 6.20 0.39
N SER A 136 12.91 5.69 0.71
CA SER A 136 11.80 5.64 -0.23
C SER A 136 11.39 7.08 -0.50
N LYS A 137 11.22 7.44 -1.77
CA LYS A 137 10.76 8.78 -2.13
C LYS A 137 9.32 8.89 -1.63
N PRO A 138 8.98 9.83 -0.73
CA PRO A 138 7.69 9.86 -0.04
C PRO A 138 6.50 9.79 -1.02
N ALA A 139 6.59 10.48 -2.16
CA ALA A 139 5.55 10.43 -3.20
C ALA A 139 5.38 9.06 -3.90
N GLN A 140 6.44 8.24 -4.03
CA GLN A 140 6.33 6.89 -4.61
C GLN A 140 5.68 5.93 -3.62
N GLU A 141 5.97 6.08 -2.33
CA GLU A 141 5.38 5.28 -1.26
C GLU A 141 3.89 5.57 -1.10
N THR A 142 3.49 6.85 -1.14
CA THR A 142 2.08 7.27 -1.18
C THR A 142 1.33 6.59 -2.32
N LEU A 143 1.89 6.59 -3.53
CA LEU A 143 1.28 5.91 -4.69
C LEU A 143 1.20 4.38 -4.49
N MET A 144 2.24 3.75 -3.94
CA MET A 144 2.23 2.31 -3.65
C MET A 144 1.17 1.94 -2.62
N LYS A 145 1.04 2.72 -1.54
CA LYS A 145 -0.01 2.55 -0.53
C LYS A 145 -1.40 2.71 -1.16
N LYS A 146 -1.60 3.74 -1.99
CA LYS A 146 -2.86 3.96 -2.71
C LYS A 146 -3.22 2.77 -3.62
N ILE A 147 -2.26 2.26 -4.39
CA ILE A 147 -2.44 1.07 -5.25
C ILE A 147 -2.84 -0.16 -4.42
N GLY A 148 -2.14 -0.41 -3.32
CA GLY A 148 -2.47 -1.52 -2.42
C GLY A 148 -3.88 -1.42 -1.85
N LEU A 149 -4.29 -0.21 -1.46
CA LEU A 149 -5.64 0.05 -0.95
C LEU A 149 -6.72 -0.14 -2.04
N LEU A 150 -6.48 0.35 -3.26
CA LEU A 150 -7.39 0.16 -4.39
C LEU A 150 -7.58 -1.33 -4.72
N GLN A 151 -6.50 -2.12 -4.69
CA GLN A 151 -6.59 -3.57 -4.89
C GLN A 151 -7.42 -4.25 -3.80
N GLN A 152 -7.22 -3.89 -2.53
CA GLN A 152 -8.02 -4.42 -1.43
C GLN A 152 -9.50 -4.05 -1.55
N ARG A 153 -9.82 -2.78 -1.90
CA ARG A 153 -11.20 -2.32 -2.14
C ARG A 153 -11.87 -3.11 -3.27
N ILE A 154 -11.19 -3.28 -4.41
CA ILE A 154 -11.70 -4.06 -5.55
C ILE A 154 -12.00 -5.50 -5.11
N ASN A 155 -11.11 -6.12 -4.34
CA ASN A 155 -11.29 -7.50 -3.88
C ASN A 155 -12.52 -7.63 -2.97
N VAL A 156 -12.66 -6.78 -1.95
CA VAL A 156 -13.80 -6.83 -1.03
C VAL A 156 -15.13 -6.60 -1.76
N LEU A 157 -15.19 -5.63 -2.67
CA LEU A 157 -16.40 -5.37 -3.46
C LEU A 157 -16.74 -6.53 -4.42
N THR A 158 -15.71 -7.15 -5.00
CA THR A 158 -15.89 -8.33 -5.86
C THR A 158 -16.46 -9.50 -5.05
N GLU A 159 -15.89 -9.77 -3.87
CA GLU A 159 -16.38 -10.81 -2.96
C GLU A 159 -17.80 -10.51 -2.44
N ALA A 160 -18.12 -9.25 -2.14
CA ALA A 160 -19.46 -8.83 -1.70
C ALA A 160 -20.51 -9.01 -2.80
N ARG A 161 -20.14 -8.73 -4.05
CA ARG A 161 -20.97 -9.02 -5.23
C ARG A 161 -21.18 -10.51 -5.40
N ASP A 162 -20.11 -11.30 -5.36
CA ASP A 162 -20.18 -12.75 -5.59
C ASP A 162 -20.93 -13.51 -4.48
N THR A 163 -21.07 -12.88 -3.30
CA THR A 163 -21.85 -13.39 -2.17
C THR A 163 -23.28 -12.84 -2.11
N GLY A 164 -23.65 -11.91 -2.99
CA GLY A 164 -24.99 -11.33 -3.06
C GLY A 164 -25.32 -10.33 -1.95
N ILE A 165 -24.33 -9.84 -1.20
CA ILE A 165 -24.52 -8.83 -0.15
C ILE A 165 -24.51 -7.41 -0.73
N ALA A 166 -23.76 -7.24 -1.83
CA ALA A 166 -23.63 -5.96 -2.52
C ALA A 166 -24.86 -5.64 -3.38
N LYS A 167 -25.15 -4.34 -3.50
CA LYS A 167 -26.18 -3.80 -4.40
C LYS A 167 -25.68 -3.75 -5.85
N ASP A 168 -26.60 -3.55 -6.79
CA ASP A 168 -26.32 -3.60 -8.25
C ASP A 168 -25.34 -2.51 -8.74
N ASP A 169 -25.22 -1.40 -8.02
CA ASP A 169 -24.30 -0.30 -8.31
C ASP A 169 -22.82 -0.67 -8.14
N VAL A 170 -22.51 -1.73 -7.38
CA VAL A 170 -21.14 -2.20 -7.11
C VAL A 170 -20.40 -2.59 -8.39
N HIS A 171 -21.09 -3.05 -9.44
CA HIS A 171 -20.43 -3.39 -10.71
C HIS A 171 -19.78 -2.17 -11.38
N ASN A 172 -20.48 -1.04 -11.41
CA ASN A 172 -19.98 0.20 -12.00
C ASN A 172 -18.80 0.76 -11.20
N GLU A 173 -18.86 0.66 -9.87
CA GLU A 173 -17.79 1.14 -9.02
C GLU A 173 -16.53 0.27 -9.11
N ILE A 174 -16.65 -1.07 -9.18
CA ILE A 174 -15.51 -1.96 -9.48
C ILE A 174 -14.86 -1.56 -10.81
N LYS A 175 -15.66 -1.24 -11.83
CA LYS A 175 -15.14 -0.79 -13.13
C LYS A 175 -14.41 0.54 -13.02
N LYS A 176 -14.92 1.50 -12.23
CA LYS A 176 -14.28 2.79 -11.95
C LYS A 176 -12.95 2.61 -11.21
N LEU A 177 -12.93 1.83 -10.12
CA LEU A 177 -11.72 1.54 -9.35
C LEU A 177 -10.64 0.85 -10.20
N ARG A 178 -11.02 -0.05 -11.11
CA ARG A 178 -10.06 -0.69 -12.04
C ARG A 178 -9.43 0.32 -13.01
N LYS A 179 -10.14 1.37 -13.40
CA LYS A 179 -9.56 2.46 -14.21
C LYS A 179 -8.60 3.30 -13.37
N GLU A 180 -9.02 3.70 -12.17
CA GLU A 180 -8.17 4.46 -11.24
C GLU A 180 -6.88 3.69 -10.90
N LEU A 181 -6.97 2.40 -10.64
CA LEU A 181 -5.82 1.52 -10.38
C LEU A 181 -4.79 1.59 -11.53
N LYS A 182 -5.26 1.50 -12.78
CA LYS A 182 -4.38 1.59 -13.96
C LYS A 182 -3.75 2.97 -14.12
N GLU A 183 -4.47 4.03 -13.79
CA GLU A 183 -3.95 5.41 -13.83
C GLU A 183 -2.86 5.63 -12.77
N GLU A 184 -3.07 5.13 -11.55
CA GLU A 184 -2.09 5.22 -10.47
C GLU A 184 -0.84 4.38 -10.75
N GLU A 185 -0.99 3.17 -11.29
CA GLU A 185 0.13 2.35 -11.75
C GLU A 185 0.96 3.05 -12.84
N LYS A 186 0.27 3.72 -13.79
CA LYS A 186 0.92 4.52 -14.84
C LYS A 186 1.65 5.72 -14.24
N CYS A 187 1.08 6.38 -13.23
CA CYS A 187 1.71 7.51 -12.52
C CYS A 187 2.97 7.05 -11.77
N LEU A 188 2.89 5.94 -11.02
CA LEU A 188 4.02 5.36 -10.30
C LEU A 188 5.15 4.99 -11.26
N LYS A 189 4.83 4.37 -12.40
CA LYS A 189 5.82 4.05 -13.45
C LYS A 189 6.54 5.31 -13.95
N LYS A 190 5.80 6.36 -14.32
CA LYS A 190 6.39 7.65 -14.75
C LYS A 190 7.30 8.26 -13.68
N LYS A 191 6.92 8.23 -12.41
CA LYS A 191 7.73 8.74 -11.29
C LYS A 191 9.01 7.91 -11.08
N ARG A 192 8.94 6.59 -11.21
CA ARG A 192 10.12 5.70 -11.17
C ARG A 192 11.07 5.98 -12.33
N ASP A 193 10.55 6.17 -13.54
CA ASP A 193 11.40 6.44 -14.71
C ASP A 193 12.03 7.83 -14.67
N SER A 194 11.29 8.84 -14.22
CA SER A 194 11.84 10.18 -13.98
C SER A 194 12.95 10.15 -12.91
N ALA A 195 12.73 9.41 -11.82
CA ALA A 195 13.74 9.18 -10.79
C ALA A 195 15.02 8.54 -11.35
N LYS A 196 14.88 7.53 -12.23
CA LYS A 196 16.02 6.88 -12.89
C LYS A 196 16.77 7.87 -13.80
N ARG A 197 16.05 8.64 -14.62
CA ARG A 197 16.66 9.66 -15.50
C ARG A 197 17.40 10.73 -14.72
N ALA A 198 16.80 11.26 -13.65
CA ALA A 198 17.45 12.23 -12.78
C ALA A 198 18.74 11.67 -12.14
N LYS A 199 18.73 10.38 -11.72
CA LYS A 199 19.93 9.72 -11.19
C LYS A 199 21.03 9.63 -12.25
N LYS A 200 20.69 9.22 -13.48
CA LYS A 200 21.65 9.17 -14.60
C LYS A 200 22.22 10.55 -14.94
N PHE A 201 21.37 11.57 -14.99
CA PHE A 201 21.80 12.94 -15.28
C PHE A 201 22.77 13.46 -14.21
N ARG A 202 22.43 13.32 -12.93
CA ARG A 202 23.32 13.72 -11.81
C ARG A 202 24.64 12.96 -11.83
N ALA A 203 24.64 11.68 -12.19
CA ALA A 203 25.87 10.90 -12.32
C ALA A 203 26.76 11.41 -13.47
N LYS A 204 26.17 11.72 -14.62
CA LYS A 204 26.88 12.30 -15.77
C LYS A 204 27.45 13.68 -15.43
N GLU A 205 26.64 14.56 -14.84
CA GLU A 205 27.07 15.90 -14.42
C GLU A 205 28.22 15.82 -13.40
N LYS A 206 28.16 14.87 -12.46
CA LYS A 206 29.24 14.65 -11.49
C LYS A 206 30.53 14.22 -12.19
N LEU A 207 30.46 13.29 -13.14
CA LEU A 207 31.61 12.83 -13.91
C LEU A 207 32.23 13.96 -14.73
N GLU A 208 31.39 14.74 -15.42
CA GLU A 208 31.83 15.88 -16.22
C GLU A 208 32.48 16.97 -15.35
N LYS A 209 31.95 17.24 -14.15
CA LYS A 209 32.59 18.15 -13.18
C LYS A 209 33.96 17.63 -12.74
N THR A 210 34.09 16.34 -12.43
CA THR A 210 35.37 15.72 -12.08
C THR A 210 36.38 15.77 -13.23
N GLU A 211 35.93 15.56 -14.47
CA GLU A 211 36.79 15.62 -15.66
C GLU A 211 37.28 17.06 -15.95
N ARG A 212 36.40 18.06 -15.81
CA ARG A 212 36.79 19.49 -15.90
C ARG A 212 37.80 19.86 -14.82
N GLN A 213 37.63 19.38 -13.59
CA GLN A 213 38.60 19.56 -12.50
C GLN A 213 39.96 18.94 -12.84
N ARG A 214 39.98 17.76 -13.47
CA ARG A 214 41.22 17.09 -13.88
C ARG A 214 41.95 17.86 -14.99
N ASN A 215 41.21 18.34 -15.99
CA ASN A 215 41.78 18.99 -17.16
C ASN A 215 42.18 20.45 -16.92
N ASN A 216 41.55 21.12 -15.93
CA ASN A 216 41.91 22.49 -15.54
C ASN A 216 41.75 22.66 -14.01
N PRO A 217 42.75 22.24 -13.21
CA PRO A 217 42.68 22.32 -11.75
C PRO A 217 42.65 23.77 -11.23
N ALA A 218 43.23 24.72 -11.98
CA ALA A 218 43.28 26.13 -11.61
C ALA A 218 41.89 26.81 -11.66
N ALA A 219 41.01 26.40 -12.59
CA ALA A 219 39.65 26.94 -12.71
C ALA A 219 38.69 26.53 -11.57
N THR A 220 39.11 25.59 -10.72
CA THR A 220 38.31 25.08 -9.59
C THR A 220 38.84 25.48 -8.23
N GLN A 221 39.92 26.28 -8.15
CA GLN A 221 40.34 26.82 -6.87
C GLN A 221 39.28 27.78 -6.31
N PRO A 222 39.02 27.74 -4.99
CA PRO A 222 38.20 28.74 -4.32
C PRO A 222 38.76 30.13 -4.63
N ARG A 223 37.89 31.08 -4.98
CA ARG A 223 38.32 32.47 -5.19
C ARG A 223 38.99 32.98 -3.91
N THR A 224 40.12 33.65 -4.08
CA THR A 224 40.85 34.36 -3.02
C THR A 224 40.10 35.58 -2.49
N GLY A 225 39.10 36.10 -3.23
CA GLY A 225 38.20 37.15 -2.75
C GLY A 225 36.93 37.37 -3.60
N PRO A 226 35.96 38.16 -3.10
CA PRO A 226 34.78 38.56 -3.87
C PRO A 226 35.17 39.43 -5.07
N GLY A 227 34.66 39.12 -6.27
CA GLY A 227 34.76 39.98 -7.45
C GLY A 227 36.04 39.86 -8.30
N GLN A 228 37.08 39.16 -7.85
CA GLN A 228 38.33 39.06 -8.61
C GLN A 228 38.24 37.96 -9.70
N PRO A 229 38.47 38.29 -10.99
CA PRO A 229 38.48 37.30 -12.05
C PRO A 229 39.73 36.39 -11.94
N PRO A 230 39.61 35.07 -12.15
CA PRO A 230 40.75 34.14 -12.11
C PRO A 230 41.91 34.50 -13.05
N LEU A 231 41.65 35.34 -14.06
CA LEU A 231 42.65 35.78 -15.03
C LEU A 231 43.74 36.67 -14.39
N VAL A 232 43.40 37.43 -13.35
CA VAL A 232 44.34 38.31 -12.63
C VAL A 232 45.39 37.48 -11.89
N ASP A 233 44.97 36.37 -11.27
CA ASP A 233 45.86 35.50 -10.48
C ASP A 233 46.65 34.52 -11.35
N SER A 234 46.09 34.11 -12.50
CA SER A 234 46.69 33.08 -13.36
C SER A 234 47.65 33.62 -14.42
N GLN A 235 47.65 34.92 -14.71
CA GLN A 235 48.47 35.53 -15.76
C GLN A 235 49.08 36.87 -15.34
N PRO A 236 49.97 36.90 -14.33
CA PRO A 236 50.59 38.14 -13.83
C PRO A 236 51.39 38.87 -14.92
N ALA A 237 52.06 38.14 -15.81
CA ALA A 237 52.84 38.72 -16.91
C ALA A 237 51.95 39.46 -17.94
N LEU A 238 50.74 38.97 -18.20
CA LEU A 238 49.81 39.66 -19.10
C LEU A 238 49.27 40.94 -18.45
N LEU A 239 48.97 40.90 -17.15
CA LEU A 239 48.55 42.07 -16.39
C LEU A 239 49.64 43.15 -16.35
N GLU A 240 50.89 42.74 -16.11
CA GLU A 240 52.05 43.62 -16.13
C GLU A 240 52.25 44.26 -17.51
N THR A 241 52.09 43.47 -18.59
CA THR A 241 52.15 43.98 -19.97
C THR A 241 51.04 45.00 -20.26
N ILE A 242 49.81 44.74 -19.80
CA ILE A 242 48.68 45.68 -19.94
C ILE A 242 48.96 46.98 -19.18
N LEU A 243 49.46 46.89 -17.94
CA LEU A 243 49.83 48.06 -17.14
C LEU A 243 50.95 48.87 -17.81
N PHE A 244 51.96 48.20 -18.35
CA PHE A 244 53.06 48.82 -19.06
C PHE A 244 52.59 49.56 -20.32
N MET A 245 51.74 48.93 -21.14
CA MET A 245 51.14 49.59 -22.31
C MET A 245 50.27 50.78 -21.91
N ALA A 246 49.46 50.65 -20.85
CA ALA A 246 48.64 51.75 -20.35
C ALA A 246 49.47 52.93 -19.85
N ALA A 247 50.57 52.66 -19.13
CA ALA A 247 51.51 53.68 -18.67
C ALA A 247 52.19 54.41 -19.83
N GLN A 248 52.60 53.69 -20.87
CA GLN A 248 53.15 54.31 -22.09
C GLN A 248 52.12 55.20 -22.80
N LEU A 249 50.86 54.77 -22.89
CA LEU A 249 49.79 55.56 -23.50
C LEU A 249 49.45 56.81 -22.69
N MET A 250 49.46 56.75 -21.35
CA MET A 250 49.25 57.93 -20.51
C MET A 250 50.40 58.92 -20.65
N ASN A 251 51.66 58.45 -20.62
CA ASN A 251 52.83 59.31 -20.83
C ASN A 251 52.84 59.95 -22.23
N ALA A 252 52.40 59.21 -23.25
CA ALA A 252 52.28 59.72 -24.61
C ALA A 252 51.13 60.73 -24.78
N ALA A 253 50.11 60.67 -23.92
CA ALA A 253 49.00 61.62 -23.90
C ALA A 253 49.36 62.93 -23.16
N GLU A 254 50.23 62.88 -22.14
CA GLU A 254 50.73 64.07 -21.41
C GLU A 254 51.77 64.89 -22.20
N GLN A 255 52.38 64.33 -23.25
CA GLN A 255 53.32 65.03 -24.13
C GLN A 255 52.67 65.67 -25.37
N ARG A 256 51.34 65.78 -25.39
CA ARG A 256 50.57 66.54 -26.38
C ARG A 256 49.90 67.74 -25.73
#